data_AF-A0A950I9M6-F1
#
_entry.id   AF-A0A950I9M6-F1
#
_cell.length_a   1.000
_cell.length_b   1.000
_cell.length_c   1.000
_cell.angle_alpha   90.00
_cell.angle_beta   90.00
_cell.angle_gamma   90.00
#
_symmetry.space_group_name_H-M   'P 1'
#
loop_
_entity.id
_entity.type
_entity.pdbx_description
1 polymer ?
#
loop_
_entity_poly.entity_id
_entity_poly.type
_entity_poly.pdbx_seq_one_letter_code
_entity_poly.pdbx_strand_id
1 'polypeptide(L)'
;LELPRVDFFHWVMVDIPADISAIAAGSFADGVTPRGKAGPHIAGSPLVDARHGLNDYTGWFAGDADMGGDYFGYDGPCPPWNDALVHNYVFTLYALDIARLPVEGKFTGVQVRDAIKGHVLAQASFSGSYTLNPALTKS
;
A
#
# COMPACT_ATOMS: atom_id res chain seq x y z
N LEU A 1 -22.58 13.13 4.90
CA LEU A 1 -22.50 11.95 5.78
C LEU A 1 -21.02 11.75 6.05
N GLU A 2 -20.51 12.10 7.23
CA GLU A 2 -19.12 11.79 7.58
C GLU A 2 -19.03 10.29 7.84
N LEU A 3 -18.36 9.56 6.95
CA LEU A 3 -18.05 8.15 7.19
C LEU A 3 -16.90 8.07 8.19
N PRO A 4 -16.91 7.12 9.14
CA PRO A 4 -15.76 6.85 9.99
C PRO A 4 -14.54 6.61 9.12
N ARG A 5 -13.44 7.33 9.37
CA ARG A 5 -12.20 7.09 8.64
C ARG A 5 -11.70 5.71 8.99
N VAL A 6 -11.57 4.87 7.98
CA VAL A 6 -10.89 3.58 8.05
C VAL A 6 -9.53 3.74 7.39
N ASP A 7 -8.55 2.96 7.87
CA ASP A 7 -7.28 2.85 7.15
C ASP A 7 -7.55 2.20 5.79
N PHE A 8 -7.09 2.84 4.72
CA PHE A 8 -7.09 2.30 3.36
C PHE A 8 -5.64 2.04 2.95
N PHE A 9 -5.27 0.78 2.82
CA PHE A 9 -3.92 0.37 2.41
C PHE A 9 -3.77 0.55 0.91
N HIS A 10 -2.95 1.53 0.51
CA HIS A 10 -2.55 1.77 -0.88
C HIS A 10 -1.37 0.90 -1.33
N TRP A 11 -0.54 0.45 -0.37
CA TRP A 11 0.62 -0.40 -0.62
C TRP A 11 0.95 -1.24 0.60
N VAL A 12 1.25 -2.51 0.37
CA VAL A 12 1.79 -3.41 1.38
C VAL A 12 2.99 -4.12 0.77
N MET A 13 4.15 -4.03 1.43
CA MET A 13 5.37 -4.72 1.04
C MET A 13 6.09 -5.22 2.28
N VAL A 14 6.56 -6.46 2.22
CA VAL A 14 7.26 -7.15 3.31
C VAL A 14 8.57 -7.72 2.81
N ASP A 15 9.46 -8.06 3.75
CA ASP A 15 10.75 -8.73 3.49
C ASP A 15 11.68 -7.95 2.54
N ILE A 16 11.71 -6.63 2.70
CA ILE A 16 12.73 -5.78 2.07
C ILE A 16 14.09 -6.19 2.66
N PRO A 17 15.10 -6.54 1.83
CA PRO A 17 16.42 -6.89 2.34
C PRO A 17 17.03 -5.75 3.18
N ALA A 18 17.69 -6.09 4.28
CA ALA A 18 18.14 -5.12 5.29
C ALA A 18 19.24 -4.17 4.81
N ASP A 19 19.94 -4.51 3.72
CA ASP A 19 20.95 -3.68 3.05
C ASP A 19 20.34 -2.65 2.08
N ILE A 20 19.03 -2.71 1.84
CA ILE A 20 18.32 -1.77 0.99
C ILE A 20 18.01 -0.50 1.77
N SER A 21 18.50 0.63 1.27
CA SER A 21 18.30 1.96 1.87
C SER A 21 17.40 2.87 1.04
N ALA A 22 17.00 2.46 -0.16
CA ALA A 22 16.18 3.26 -1.04
C ALA A 22 15.30 2.39 -1.95
N ILE A 23 14.14 2.95 -2.30
CA ILE A 23 13.27 2.45 -3.35
C ILE A 23 13.11 3.58 -4.36
N ALA A 24 13.47 3.33 -5.60
CA ALA A 24 13.38 4.34 -6.65
C ALA A 24 11.91 4.69 -6.95
N ALA A 25 11.64 5.96 -7.23
CA ALA A 25 10.30 6.39 -7.62
C ALA A 25 9.82 5.61 -8.85
N GLY A 26 8.57 5.15 -8.82
CA GLY A 26 7.95 4.40 -9.93
C GLY A 26 8.44 2.97 -10.10
N SER A 27 9.34 2.44 -9.26
CA SER A 27 9.89 1.09 -9.44
C SER A 27 8.86 -0.04 -9.30
N PHE A 28 7.72 0.21 -8.65
CA PHE A 28 6.69 -0.78 -8.36
C PHE A 28 5.29 -0.40 -8.86
N ALA A 29 5.14 0.74 -9.52
CA ALA A 29 3.88 1.16 -10.13
C ALA A 29 4.08 2.29 -11.14
N ASP A 30 3.39 2.20 -12.27
CA ASP A 30 3.20 3.26 -13.27
C ASP A 30 1.69 3.48 -13.49
N GLY A 31 0.99 3.73 -12.39
CA GLY A 31 -0.47 3.90 -12.36
C GLY A 31 -1.26 2.68 -11.89
N VAL A 32 -2.58 2.79 -12.04
CA VAL A 32 -3.55 1.74 -11.69
C VAL A 32 -3.75 0.82 -12.88
N THR A 33 -3.67 -0.48 -12.63
CA THR A 33 -3.88 -1.51 -13.67
C THR A 33 -5.28 -2.12 -13.51
N PRO A 34 -6.11 -2.17 -14.56
CA PRO A 34 -7.39 -2.90 -14.50
C PRO A 34 -7.18 -4.35 -14.10
N ARG A 35 -8.02 -4.87 -13.19
CA ARG A 35 -7.89 -6.22 -12.59
C ARG A 35 -6.65 -6.43 -11.72
N GLY A 36 -5.97 -5.35 -11.36
CA GLY A 36 -4.85 -5.34 -10.42
C GLY A 36 -3.50 -5.72 -11.02
N LYS A 37 -2.55 -6.06 -10.15
CA LYS A 37 -1.15 -6.37 -10.49
C LYS A 37 -0.78 -7.73 -9.90
N ALA A 38 0.17 -8.43 -10.49
CA ALA A 38 0.60 -9.73 -9.99
C ALA A 38 1.39 -9.63 -8.67
N GLY A 39 1.33 -10.70 -7.88
CA GLY A 39 2.06 -10.88 -6.63
C GLY A 39 1.78 -12.27 -6.04
N PRO A 40 2.26 -12.58 -4.83
CA PRO A 40 3.06 -11.73 -3.95
C PRO A 40 4.53 -11.59 -4.38
N HIS A 41 5.04 -12.48 -5.25
CA HIS A 41 6.39 -12.38 -5.81
C HIS A 41 6.50 -11.18 -6.76
N ILE A 42 7.56 -10.38 -6.61
CA ILE A 42 7.80 -9.18 -7.44
C ILE A 42 8.78 -9.53 -8.57
N ALA A 43 8.23 -9.92 -9.71
CA ALA A 43 9.02 -10.39 -10.85
C ALA A 43 10.01 -9.30 -11.35
N GLY A 44 11.28 -9.67 -11.50
CA GLY A 44 12.33 -8.77 -11.99
C GLY A 44 12.72 -7.64 -11.02
N SER A 45 12.26 -7.70 -9.77
CA SER A 45 12.60 -6.72 -8.74
C SER A 45 14.07 -6.80 -8.35
N PRO A 46 14.75 -5.67 -8.11
CA PRO A 46 16.06 -5.65 -7.44
C PRO A 46 15.96 -6.08 -5.96
N LEU A 47 14.75 -6.13 -5.39
CA LEU A 47 14.48 -6.60 -4.03
C LEU A 47 14.13 -8.09 -4.08
N VAL A 48 15.15 -8.95 -4.15
CA VAL A 48 15.04 -10.38 -4.52
C VAL A 48 14.07 -11.19 -3.64
N ASP A 49 13.90 -10.80 -2.37
CA ASP A 49 13.02 -11.50 -1.42
C ASP A 49 11.76 -10.72 -1.03
N ALA A 50 11.63 -9.47 -1.48
CA ALA A 50 10.50 -8.64 -1.11
C ALA A 50 9.21 -9.19 -1.73
N ARG A 51 8.12 -9.09 -0.97
CA ARG A 51 6.79 -9.58 -1.37
C ARG A 51 5.76 -8.48 -1.26
N HIS A 52 4.88 -8.37 -2.24
CA HIS A 52 3.71 -7.51 -2.15
C HIS A 52 2.55 -8.22 -1.45
N GLY A 53 1.85 -7.47 -0.59
CA GLY A 53 0.54 -7.86 -0.10
C GLY A 53 -0.58 -7.29 -0.97
N LEU A 54 -1.80 -7.75 -0.72
CA LEU A 54 -3.01 -7.14 -1.27
C LEU A 54 -3.23 -5.77 -0.64
N ASN A 55 -3.52 -4.81 -1.50
CA ASN A 55 -4.00 -3.49 -1.13
C ASN A 55 -5.54 -3.45 -1.18
N ASP A 56 -6.14 -2.39 -0.64
CA ASP A 56 -7.59 -2.34 -0.42
C ASP A 56 -8.40 -2.08 -1.71
N TYR A 57 -7.74 -1.80 -2.84
CA TYR A 57 -8.42 -1.77 -4.14
C TYR A 57 -8.98 -3.15 -4.53
N THR A 58 -8.40 -4.23 -4.01
CA THR A 58 -8.95 -5.59 -4.14
C THR A 58 -10.38 -5.67 -3.62
N GLY A 59 -10.64 -5.07 -2.46
CA GLY A 59 -11.98 -5.02 -1.87
C GLY A 59 -12.86 -3.97 -2.55
N TRP A 60 -12.30 -2.81 -2.88
CA TRP A 60 -13.00 -1.70 -3.52
C TRP A 60 -13.61 -2.09 -4.89
N PHE A 61 -12.86 -2.83 -5.72
CA PHE A 61 -13.29 -3.24 -7.06
C PHE A 61 -13.92 -4.63 -7.13
N ALA A 62 -14.14 -5.32 -6.00
CA ALA A 62 -14.59 -6.73 -6.00
C ALA A 62 -15.89 -7.00 -6.77
N GLY A 63 -16.78 -6.00 -6.89
CA GLY A 63 -18.03 -6.08 -7.63
C GLY A 63 -18.01 -5.46 -9.04
N ASP A 64 -16.88 -4.91 -9.46
CA ASP A 64 -16.72 -4.25 -10.75
C ASP A 64 -16.28 -5.26 -11.82
N ALA A 65 -17.00 -5.35 -12.94
CA ALA A 65 -16.73 -6.34 -13.98
C ALA A 65 -15.42 -6.07 -14.75
N ASP A 66 -15.02 -4.81 -14.87
CA ASP A 66 -13.84 -4.39 -15.63
C ASP A 66 -12.61 -4.31 -14.72
N MET A 67 -12.82 -3.98 -13.45
CA MET A 67 -11.76 -3.73 -12.47
C MET A 67 -11.55 -4.86 -11.47
N GLY A 68 -12.52 -5.75 -11.24
CA GLY A 68 -12.40 -6.82 -10.25
C GLY A 68 -11.16 -7.70 -10.44
N GLY A 69 -10.36 -7.84 -9.38
CA GLY A 69 -9.11 -8.60 -9.42
C GLY A 69 -8.29 -8.47 -8.14
N ASP A 70 -7.09 -9.07 -8.14
CA ASP A 70 -6.14 -8.98 -7.03
C ASP A 70 -5.19 -7.80 -7.22
N TYR A 71 -5.23 -6.85 -6.29
CA TYR A 71 -4.39 -5.66 -6.36
C TYR A 71 -3.19 -5.80 -5.44
N PHE A 72 -2.08 -6.29 -6.00
CA PHE A 72 -0.77 -6.25 -5.36
C PHE A 72 -0.01 -4.95 -5.69
N GLY A 73 0.98 -4.62 -4.88
CA GLY A 73 1.83 -3.45 -5.11
C GLY A 73 1.14 -2.14 -4.73
N TYR A 74 1.67 -1.03 -5.23
CA TYR A 74 1.17 0.30 -4.94
C TYR A 74 0.11 0.72 -5.96
N ASP A 75 -1.01 1.23 -5.48
CA ASP A 75 -2.01 1.96 -6.26
C ASP A 75 -2.24 3.31 -5.61
N GLY A 76 -2.11 4.38 -6.39
CA GLY A 76 -1.99 5.74 -5.87
C GLY A 76 -3.28 6.36 -5.31
N PRO A 77 -3.20 7.58 -4.76
CA PRO A 77 -4.35 8.35 -4.30
C PRO A 77 -5.48 8.46 -5.33
N CYS A 78 -6.69 8.07 -4.95
CA CYS A 78 -7.91 8.35 -5.70
C CYS A 78 -9.05 8.78 -4.74
N PRO A 79 -8.88 9.91 -4.03
CA PRO A 79 -9.90 10.38 -3.07
C PRO A 79 -11.17 10.78 -3.83
N PRO A 80 -12.38 10.65 -3.25
CA PRO A 80 -13.60 11.12 -3.89
C PRO A 80 -13.50 12.61 -4.26
N TRP A 81 -13.93 12.96 -5.48
CA TRP A 81 -13.84 14.33 -6.00
C TRP A 81 -14.64 15.35 -5.19
N ASN A 82 -15.66 14.90 -4.44
CA ASN A 82 -16.52 15.71 -3.60
C ASN A 82 -16.24 15.52 -2.10
N ASP A 83 -15.11 14.91 -1.72
CA ASP A 83 -14.77 14.76 -0.31
C ASP A 83 -14.53 16.14 0.33
N ALA A 84 -15.22 16.39 1.44
CA ALA A 84 -15.12 17.64 2.18
C ALA A 84 -13.82 17.76 2.97
N LEU A 85 -13.05 16.66 3.10
CA LEU A 85 -11.81 16.64 3.84
C LEU A 85 -10.65 16.17 2.95
N VAL A 86 -9.47 16.77 3.16
CA VAL A 86 -8.24 16.33 2.50
C VAL A 86 -7.84 14.95 3.04
N HIS A 87 -7.37 14.08 2.13
CA HIS A 87 -6.85 12.76 2.48
C HIS A 87 -5.36 12.87 2.82
N ASN A 88 -4.93 12.19 3.88
CA ASN A 88 -3.54 12.09 4.29
C ASN A 88 -3.04 10.69 3.94
N TYR A 89 -2.02 10.61 3.12
CA TYR A 89 -1.38 9.38 2.68
C TYR A 89 -0.10 9.20 3.49
N VAL A 90 -0.05 8.17 4.32
CA VAL A 90 1.07 7.92 5.23
C VAL A 90 1.82 6.68 4.76
N PHE A 91 3.08 6.85 4.40
CA PHE A 91 4.02 5.76 4.19
C PHE A 91 4.75 5.51 5.51
N THR A 92 4.76 4.26 5.99
CA THR A 92 5.50 3.88 7.19
C THR A 92 6.44 2.73 6.87
N LEU A 93 7.71 2.91 7.20
CA LEU A 93 8.75 1.89 7.13
C LEU A 93 8.99 1.34 8.54
N TYR A 94 9.02 0.01 8.66
CA TYR A 94 9.32 -0.68 9.91
C TYR A 94 10.63 -1.46 9.76
N ALA A 95 11.54 -1.27 10.71
CA ALA A 95 12.70 -2.15 10.89
C ALA A 95 12.31 -3.26 11.86
N LEU A 96 12.53 -4.51 11.47
CA LEU A 96 12.11 -5.70 12.23
C LEU A 96 13.31 -6.54 12.68
N ASP A 97 13.15 -7.31 13.76
CA ASP A 97 14.15 -8.26 14.26
C ASP A 97 14.07 -9.65 13.61
N ILE A 98 13.17 -9.83 12.64
CA ILE A 98 12.97 -11.06 11.87
C ILE A 98 13.30 -10.81 10.40
N ALA A 99 13.99 -11.76 9.78
CA ALA A 99 14.39 -11.66 8.38
C ALA A 99 13.21 -11.87 7.41
N ARG A 100 12.19 -12.64 7.81
CA ARG A 100 11.02 -12.94 6.99
C ARG A 100 9.76 -12.96 7.83
N LEU A 101 8.74 -12.24 7.39
CA LEU A 101 7.45 -12.14 8.06
C LEU A 101 6.62 -13.43 7.85
N PRO A 102 5.98 -13.99 8.89
CA PRO A 102 5.22 -15.24 8.82
C PRO A 102 3.82 -15.06 8.20
N VAL A 103 3.77 -14.42 7.03
CA VAL A 103 2.59 -14.30 6.17
C VAL A 103 2.87 -15.04 4.87
N GLU A 104 1.87 -15.70 4.30
CA GLU A 104 2.01 -16.51 3.08
C GLU A 104 0.83 -16.30 2.13
N GLY A 105 1.06 -16.59 0.84
CA GLY A 105 0.03 -16.45 -0.19
C GLY A 105 -0.45 -15.00 -0.34
N LYS A 106 -1.78 -14.82 -0.33
CA LYS A 106 -2.42 -13.49 -0.34
C LYS A 106 -2.58 -13.00 1.09
N PHE A 107 -1.90 -11.91 1.42
CA PHE A 107 -1.98 -11.29 2.75
C PHE A 107 -2.31 -9.80 2.66
N THR A 108 -2.96 -9.27 3.69
CA THR A 108 -3.42 -7.87 3.75
C THR A 108 -2.54 -7.01 4.66
N GLY A 109 -2.70 -5.69 4.57
CA GLY A 109 -2.02 -4.75 5.47
C GLY A 109 -2.36 -4.98 6.95
N VAL A 110 -3.58 -5.41 7.26
CA VAL A 110 -4.01 -5.77 8.63
C VAL A 110 -3.22 -6.98 9.13
N GLN A 111 -3.11 -8.04 8.32
CA GLN A 111 -2.34 -9.24 8.68
C GLN A 111 -0.86 -8.93 8.85
N VAL A 112 -0.29 -8.05 8.03
CA VAL A 112 1.10 -7.58 8.19
C VAL A 112 1.27 -6.81 9.50
N ARG A 113 0.37 -5.86 9.80
CA ARG A 113 0.41 -5.11 11.06
C ARG A 113 0.29 -6.02 12.29
N ASP A 114 -0.50 -7.09 12.20
CA ASP A 114 -0.58 -8.08 13.27
C ASP A 114 0.71 -8.91 13.38
N ALA A 115 1.27 -9.34 12.25
CA ALA A 115 2.48 -10.17 12.21
C ALA A 115 3.75 -9.45 12.67
N ILE A 116 3.82 -8.12 12.57
CA ILE A 116 4.99 -7.34 13.06
C ILE A 116 4.93 -7.04 14.56
N LYS A 117 3.81 -7.32 15.25
CA LYS A 117 3.68 -7.03 16.69
C LYS A 117 4.75 -7.79 17.47
N GLY A 118 5.50 -7.07 18.31
CA GLY A 118 6.60 -7.63 19.09
C GLY A 118 7.93 -7.72 18.34
N HIS A 119 7.96 -7.46 17.03
CA HIS A 119 9.15 -7.54 16.18
C HIS A 119 9.70 -6.17 15.74
N VAL A 120 8.99 -5.07 16.01
CA VAL A 120 9.39 -3.72 15.58
C VAL A 120 10.56 -3.20 16.41
N LEU A 121 11.70 -3.00 15.76
CA LEU A 121 12.89 -2.37 16.33
C LEU A 121 12.83 -0.84 16.21
N ALA A 122 12.37 -0.34 15.08
CA ALA A 122 12.21 1.08 14.79
C ALA A 122 11.16 1.30 13.70
N GLN A 123 10.66 2.54 13.60
CA GLN A 123 9.78 2.95 12.52
C GLN A 123 10.06 4.39 12.08
N ALA A 124 9.77 4.69 10.82
CA ALA A 124 9.77 6.04 10.29
C ALA A 124 8.55 6.22 9.39
N SER A 125 7.93 7.40 9.44
CA SER A 125 6.77 7.72 8.61
C SER A 125 6.98 9.02 7.84
N PHE A 126 6.46 9.03 6.62
CA PHE A 126 6.36 10.20 5.77
C PHE A 126 4.90 10.34 5.32
N SER A 127 4.37 11.57 5.35
CA SER A 127 3.00 11.82 4.93
C SER A 127 2.92 12.92 3.86
N GLY A 128 2.00 12.73 2.93
CA GLY A 128 1.59 13.72 1.94
C GLY A 128 0.08 13.85 1.93
N SER A 129 -0.43 15.01 1.54
CA SER A 129 -1.87 15.26 1.44
C SER A 129 -2.29 15.40 -0.01
N TYR A 130 -3.43 14.81 -0.39
CA TYR A 130 -3.99 14.98 -1.73
C TYR A 130 -5.52 15.10 -1.68
N THR A 131 -6.08 15.86 -2.60
CA THR A 131 -7.52 16.04 -2.76
C THR A 131 -7.86 16.24 -4.24
N LEU A 132 -8.97 15.67 -4.68
CA LEU A 132 -9.58 15.95 -5.98
C LEU A 132 -10.68 17.01 -5.88
N ASN A 133 -10.96 17.54 -4.68
CA ASN A 133 -11.94 18.60 -4.47
C ASN A 133 -11.32 19.97 -4.81
N PRO A 134 -11.79 20.65 -5.88
CA PRO A 134 -11.23 21.94 -6.29
C PRO A 134 -11.40 23.04 -5.23
N ALA A 135 -12.35 22.91 -4.30
CA ALA A 135 -12.53 23.87 -3.22
C ALA A 135 -11.45 23.78 -2.13
N LEU A 136 -10.70 22.67 -2.09
CA LEU A 136 -9.68 22.41 -1.07
C LEU A 136 -8.24 22.52 -1.61
N THR A 137 -8.06 22.63 -2.93
CA THR A 137 -6.76 22.92 -3.54
C THR A 137 -6.37 24.37 -3.23
N LYS A 138 -5.33 24.56 -2.42
CA LYS A 138 -4.78 25.90 -2.15
C LYS A 138 -4.22 26.50 -3.46
N SER A 139 -4.57 27.77 -3.71
CA SER A 139 -4.10 28.59 -4.82
C SER A 139 -2.60 28.90 -4.70
#